data_AF-A0A1C6DJ86-F1
#
_entry.id   AF-A0A1C6DJ86-F1
#
_cell.length_a   1.000
_cell.length_b   1.000
_cell.length_c   1.000
_cell.angle_alpha   90.00
_cell.angle_beta   90.00
_cell.angle_gamma   90.00
#
_symmetry.space_group_name_H-M   'P 1'
#
loop_
_entity.id
_entity.type
_entity.pdbx_description
1 polymer ?
#
loop_
_entity_poly.entity_id
_entity_poly.type
_entity_poly.pdbx_seq_one_letter_code
_entity_poly.pdbx_strand_id
1 'polypeptide(L)'
;MNINEKAKELAFCIRSSNEFKSMNKAKKELDKNASLKKQFDEYVKKKNLIYSRYKIEDASKKISQLNRDYDKFFNHPLVSNYMKSNRSFNTMMENLYKQIEAELTK
;
A
#
# COMPACT_ATOMS: atom_id res chain seq x y z
N MET A 1 13.94 -15.23 25.22
CA MET A 1 13.33 -14.91 23.91
C MET A 1 12.63 -13.57 24.04
N ASN A 2 13.13 -12.52 23.39
CA ASN A 2 12.51 -11.19 23.47
C ASN A 2 11.51 -11.02 22.32
N ILE A 3 10.28 -10.58 22.62
CA ILE A 3 9.27 -10.32 21.59
C ILE A 3 9.75 -9.31 20.53
N ASN A 4 10.59 -8.34 20.93
CA ASN A 4 11.16 -7.36 20.02
C ASN A 4 12.21 -7.98 19.07
N GLU A 5 12.92 -9.02 19.50
CA GLU A 5 13.83 -9.77 18.62
C GLU A 5 13.03 -10.58 17.60
N LYS A 6 11.96 -11.25 18.04
CA LYS A 6 11.07 -11.98 17.14
C LYS A 6 10.35 -11.07 16.14
N ALA A 7 9.98 -9.85 16.55
CA ALA A 7 9.44 -8.85 15.64
C ALA A 7 10.46 -8.44 14.55
N LYS A 8 11.75 -8.32 14.90
CA LYS A 8 12.81 -8.04 13.92
C LYS A 8 13.02 -9.20 12.96
N GLU A 9 13.03 -10.44 13.45
CA GLU A 9 13.10 -11.64 12.61
C GLU A 9 11.92 -11.70 11.62
N LEU A 10 10.70 -11.49 12.11
CA LEU A 10 9.51 -11.45 11.28
C LEU A 10 9.60 -10.35 10.21
N ALA A 11 10.04 -9.15 10.58
CA ALA A 11 10.25 -8.06 9.62
C ALA A 11 11.28 -8.41 8.54
N PHE A 12 12.34 -9.14 8.91
CA PHE A 12 13.33 -9.63 7.95
C PHE A 12 12.74 -10.66 6.98
N CYS A 13 11.94 -11.60 7.48
CA CYS A 13 11.22 -12.58 6.66
C CYS A 13 10.25 -11.90 5.69
N ILE A 14 9.47 -10.94 6.17
CA ILE A 14 8.56 -10.13 5.34
C ILE A 14 9.33 -9.40 4.24
N ARG A 15 10.46 -8.75 4.57
CA ARG A 15 11.30 -8.07 3.56
C ARG A 15 11.88 -9.02 2.53
N SER A 16 12.09 -10.28 2.91
CA SER A 16 12.64 -11.31 2.04
C SER A 16 11.59 -11.99 1.15
N SER A 17 10.30 -11.79 1.44
CA SER A 17 9.17 -12.31 0.66
C SER A 17 9.18 -11.83 -0.79
N ASN A 18 8.59 -12.63 -1.66
CA ASN A 18 8.47 -12.30 -3.09
C ASN A 18 7.51 -11.13 -3.30
N GLU A 19 6.50 -11.00 -2.44
CA GLU A 19 5.49 -9.96 -2.44
C GLU A 19 6.13 -8.60 -2.12
N PHE A 20 6.95 -8.52 -1.06
CA PHE A 20 7.66 -7.29 -0.72
C PHE A 20 8.69 -6.92 -1.79
N LYS A 21 9.47 -7.90 -2.28
CA LYS A 21 10.46 -7.66 -3.34
C LYS A 21 9.80 -7.14 -4.62
N SER A 22 8.70 -7.76 -5.04
CA SER A 22 7.92 -7.35 -6.22
C SER A 22 7.34 -5.95 -6.06
N MET A 23 6.71 -5.67 -4.92
CA MET A 23 6.20 -4.33 -4.61
C MET A 23 7.31 -3.28 -4.59
N ASN A 24 8.43 -3.56 -3.92
CA ASN A 24 9.55 -2.62 -3.82
C ASN A 24 10.21 -2.37 -5.17
N LYS A 25 10.33 -3.39 -6.03
CA LYS A 25 10.81 -3.23 -7.40
C LYS A 25 9.86 -2.34 -8.21
N ALA A 26 8.56 -2.63 -8.19
CA ALA A 26 7.57 -1.83 -8.90
C ALA A 26 7.54 -0.37 -8.41
N LYS A 27 7.71 -0.15 -7.10
CA LYS A 27 7.85 1.18 -6.50
C LYS A 27 9.07 1.93 -7.05
N LYS A 28 10.23 1.28 -7.06
CA LYS A 28 11.47 1.87 -7.61
C LYS A 28 11.33 2.22 -9.09
N GLU A 29 10.68 1.37 -9.89
CA GLU A 29 10.43 1.67 -11.31
C GLU A 29 9.46 2.85 -11.49
N LEU A 30 8.44 2.98 -10.63
CA LEU A 30 7.55 4.15 -10.61
C LEU A 30 8.32 5.42 -10.21
N ASP A 31 9.19 5.32 -9.20
CA ASP A 31 9.98 6.45 -8.69
C ASP A 31 11.03 6.98 -9.68
N LYS A 32 11.50 6.14 -10.61
CA LYS A 32 12.38 6.58 -11.71
C LYS A 32 11.69 7.58 -12.65
N ASN A 33 10.37 7.55 -12.74
CA ASN A 33 9.61 8.52 -13.53
C ASN A 33 9.15 9.67 -12.61
N ALA A 34 9.88 10.79 -12.67
CA ALA A 34 9.62 11.95 -11.82
C ALA A 34 8.19 12.51 -11.96
N SER A 35 7.60 12.44 -13.16
CA SER A 35 6.23 12.89 -13.42
C SER A 35 5.20 11.99 -12.73
N LEU A 36 5.34 10.67 -12.87
CA LEU A 36 4.43 9.70 -12.22
C LEU A 36 4.58 9.72 -10.71
N LYS A 37 5.80 9.84 -10.20
CA LYS A 37 6.06 9.99 -8.76
C LYS A 37 5.35 11.22 -8.21
N LYS A 38 5.48 12.37 -8.87
CA LYS A 38 4.80 13.60 -8.46
C LYS A 38 3.27 13.44 -8.45
N GLN A 39 2.71 12.82 -9.49
CA GLN A 39 1.27 12.55 -9.55
C GLN A 39 0.81 11.59 -8.43
N PHE A 40 1.62 10.57 -8.11
CA PHE A 40 1.36 9.66 -7.01
C PHE A 40 1.38 10.37 -5.65
N ASP A 41 2.40 11.17 -5.39
CA ASP A 41 2.56 11.91 -4.14
C ASP A 41 1.42 12.93 -3.96
N GLU A 42 1.01 13.61 -5.03
CA GLU A 42 -0.14 14.50 -5.02
C GLU A 42 -1.46 13.75 -4.75
N TYR A 43 -1.65 12.58 -5.35
CA TYR A 43 -2.80 11.73 -5.08
C TYR A 43 -2.84 11.30 -3.59
N VAL A 44 -1.72 10.83 -3.04
CA VAL A 44 -1.62 10.44 -1.63
C VAL A 44 -1.88 11.63 -0.71
N LYS A 45 -1.32 12.81 -1.02
CA LYS A 45 -1.54 14.03 -0.26
C LYS A 45 -3.02 14.41 -0.25
N LYS A 46 -3.68 14.43 -1.43
CA LYS A 46 -5.12 14.72 -1.56
C LYS A 46 -5.97 13.70 -0.81
N LYS A 47 -5.66 12.41 -0.92
CA LYS A 47 -6.35 11.33 -0.21
C LYS A 47 -6.28 11.53 1.32
N ASN A 48 -5.09 11.78 1.85
CA ASN A 48 -4.90 12.02 3.29
C ASN A 48 -5.62 13.29 3.76
N LEU A 49 -5.61 14.34 2.94
CA LEU A 49 -6.35 15.58 3.19
C LEU A 49 -7.86 15.34 3.28
N ILE A 50 -8.40 14.48 2.43
CA ILE A 50 -9.82 14.11 2.46
C ILE A 50 -10.15 13.35 3.75
N TYR A 51 -9.37 12.33 4.11
CA TYR A 51 -9.59 11.60 5.36
C TYR A 51 -9.42 12.47 6.61
N SER A 52 -8.53 13.47 6.57
CA SER A 52 -8.32 14.39 7.69
C SER A 52 -9.43 15.44 7.84
N ARG A 53 -10.13 15.81 6.75
CA ARG A 53 -11.11 16.92 6.76
C ARG A 53 -12.56 16.47 6.80
N TYR A 54 -12.85 15.24 6.44
CA TYR A 54 -14.22 14.76 6.28
C TYR A 54 -14.48 13.54 7.16
N LYS A 55 -15.73 13.39 7.61
CA LYS A 55 -16.21 12.15 8.22
C LYS A 55 -16.09 11.01 7.20
N ILE A 56 -15.94 9.77 7.69
CA ILE A 56 -15.67 8.58 6.86
C ILE A 56 -16.66 8.44 5.68
N GLU A 57 -17.94 8.73 5.91
CA GLU A 57 -19.01 8.65 4.91
C GLU A 57 -18.82 9.65 3.75
N ASP A 58 -18.51 10.92 4.07
CA ASP A 58 -18.27 11.97 3.07
C ASP A 58 -16.89 11.85 2.41
N ALA A 59 -15.90 11.36 3.17
CA ALA A 59 -14.58 11.04 2.66
C ALA A 59 -14.68 9.98 1.55
N SER A 60 -15.48 8.94 1.73
CA SER A 60 -15.67 7.87 0.74
C SER A 60 -16.14 8.39 -0.62
N LYS A 61 -17.12 9.31 -0.63
CA LYS A 61 -17.61 9.95 -1.87
C LYS A 61 -16.52 10.78 -2.55
N LYS A 62 -15.76 11.57 -1.78
CA LYS A 62 -14.66 12.41 -2.30
C LYS A 62 -13.47 11.57 -2.79
N ILE A 63 -13.15 10.47 -2.13
CA ILE A 63 -12.14 9.52 -2.57
C ILE A 63 -12.58 8.85 -3.88
N SER A 64 -13.85 8.48 -3.99
CA SER A 64 -14.37 7.90 -5.24
C SER A 64 -14.24 8.86 -6.41
N GLN A 65 -14.50 10.15 -6.19
CA GLN A 65 -14.27 11.18 -7.21
C GLN A 65 -12.78 11.34 -7.52
N LEU A 66 -11.92 11.42 -6.50
CA LEU A 66 -10.47 11.51 -6.67
C LEU A 66 -9.92 10.32 -7.48
N ASN A 67 -10.45 9.12 -7.27
CA ASN A 67 -10.06 7.93 -8.03
C ASN A 67 -10.41 8.04 -9.51
N ARG A 68 -11.58 8.61 -9.84
CA ARG A 68 -11.99 8.86 -11.24
C ARG A 68 -11.11 9.91 -11.90
N ASP A 69 -10.76 10.97 -11.19
CA ASP A 69 -9.89 12.03 -11.71
C ASP A 69 -8.48 11.50 -12.03
N TYR A 70 -8.03 10.47 -11.29
CA TYR A 70 -6.75 9.79 -11.48
C TYR A 70 -6.87 8.49 -12.30
N ASP A 71 -7.98 8.24 -13.00
CA ASP A 71 -8.19 6.99 -13.75
C ASP A 71 -7.11 6.76 -14.82
N LYS A 72 -6.77 7.81 -15.59
CA LYS A 72 -5.65 7.75 -16.55
C LYS A 72 -4.31 7.44 -15.89
N PHE A 73 -4.09 7.94 -14.67
CA PHE A 73 -2.89 7.67 -13.90
C PHE A 73 -2.84 6.21 -13.45
N PHE A 74 -3.95 5.66 -12.95
CA PHE A 74 -4.04 4.25 -12.56
C PHE A 74 -3.93 3.29 -13.74
N ASN A 75 -4.38 3.71 -14.92
CA ASN A 75 -4.25 2.94 -16.16
C ASN A 75 -2.82 2.96 -16.74
N HIS A 76 -1.91 3.78 -16.21
CA HIS A 76 -0.52 3.76 -16.64
C HIS A 76 0.15 2.42 -16.26
N PRO A 77 0.85 1.73 -17.17
CA PRO A 77 1.41 0.39 -16.92
C PRO A 77 2.27 0.28 -15.65
N LEU A 78 3.14 1.27 -15.40
CA LEU A 78 3.98 1.31 -14.18
C LEU A 78 3.16 1.46 -12.90
N VAL A 79 2.10 2.27 -12.94
CA VAL A 79 1.22 2.52 -11.78
C VAL A 79 0.35 1.30 -11.52
N SER A 80 -0.25 0.74 -12.57
CA SER A 80 -1.04 -0.50 -12.50
C SER A 80 -0.20 -1.66 -11.94
N ASN A 81 1.05 -1.81 -12.42
CA ASN A 81 1.96 -2.84 -11.91
C ASN A 81 2.32 -2.64 -10.43
N TYR A 82 2.60 -1.39 -10.02
CA TYR A 82 2.80 -1.07 -8.61
C TYR A 82 1.55 -1.37 -7.77
N MET A 83 0.37 -0.96 -8.23
CA MET A 83 -0.89 -1.21 -7.51
C MET A 83 -1.21 -2.69 -7.35
N LYS A 84 -0.98 -3.49 -8.39
CA LYS A 84 -1.13 -4.95 -8.34
C LYS A 84 -0.18 -5.57 -7.32
N SER A 85 1.10 -5.20 -7.38
CA SER A 85 2.13 -5.72 -6.46
C SER A 85 1.87 -5.28 -5.02
N ASN A 86 1.44 -4.04 -4.82
CA ASN A 86 1.07 -3.48 -3.52
C ASN A 86 -0.17 -4.16 -2.93
N ARG A 87 -1.18 -4.47 -3.76
CA ARG A 87 -2.35 -5.25 -3.33
C ARG A 87 -1.93 -6.65 -2.87
N SER A 88 -1.08 -7.34 -3.64
CA SER A 88 -0.57 -8.67 -3.28
C SER A 88 0.16 -8.66 -1.94
N PHE A 89 1.03 -7.67 -1.71
CA PHE A 89 1.73 -7.49 -0.44
C PHE A 89 0.77 -7.20 0.71
N ASN A 90 -0.22 -6.32 0.52
CA ASN A 90 -1.21 -6.02 1.54
C ASN A 90 -2.05 -7.26 1.92
N THR A 91 -2.46 -8.07 0.94
CA THR A 91 -3.18 -9.33 1.20
C THR A 91 -2.32 -10.33 1.99
N MET A 92 -1.03 -10.46 1.66
CA MET A 92 -0.10 -11.29 2.43
C MET A 92 0.00 -10.79 3.88
N MET A 93 0.15 -9.48 4.09
CA MET A 93 0.21 -8.89 5.43
C MET A 93 -1.10 -9.08 6.20
N GLU A 94 -2.26 -8.91 5.56
CA GLU A 94 -3.56 -9.14 6.16
C GLU A 94 -3.72 -10.59 6.64
N ASN A 95 -3.31 -11.56 5.82
CA ASN A 95 -3.32 -12.97 6.20
C ASN A 95 -2.38 -13.25 7.38
N LEU A 96 -1.19 -12.64 7.40
CA LEU A 96 -0.26 -12.75 8.52
C LEU A 96 -0.87 -12.18 9.81
N TYR A 97 -1.52 -11.01 9.76
CA TYR A 97 -2.19 -10.43 10.92
C TYR A 97 -3.30 -11.34 11.45
N LYS A 98 -4.13 -11.89 10.57
CA LYS A 98 -5.19 -12.86 10.94
C LYS A 98 -4.61 -14.13 11.57
N GLN A 99 -3.47 -14.63 11.07
CA GLN A 99 -2.79 -15.79 11.66
C GLN A 99 -2.28 -15.48 13.07
N ILE A 100 -1.64 -14.32 13.28
CA ILE A 100 -1.18 -13.90 14.61
C ILE A 100 -2.37 -13.77 15.57
N GLU A 101 -3.46 -13.13 15.14
CA GLU A 101 -4.68 -12.98 15.94
C GLU A 101 -5.31 -14.33 16.31
N ALA A 102 -5.34 -15.28 15.37
CA ALA A 102 -5.83 -16.64 15.62
C ALA A 102 -4.97 -17.36 16.67
N GLU A 103 -3.64 -17.24 16.64
CA GLU A 103 -2.78 -17.85 17.67
C GLU A 103 -2.91 -17.16 19.05
N LEU A 104 -3.31 -15.89 19.11
CA LEU A 104 -3.54 -15.18 20.37
C LEU A 104 -4.90 -15.50 21.01
N THR A 105 -5.85 -16.02 20.24
CA THR A 105 -7.24 -16.29 20.65
C THR A 105 -7.57 -17.77 20.81
N LYS A 106 -6.60 -18.65 20.50
CA LYS A 106 -6.62 -20.07 20.89
C LYS A 106 -6.33 -20.23 22.37
#